data_AF-A0A1G9GAH0-F1
#
_entry.id   AF-A0A1G9GAH0-F1
#
_cell.length_a   1.000
_cell.length_b   1.000
_cell.length_c   1.000
_cell.angle_alpha   90.00
_cell.angle_beta   90.00
_cell.angle_gamma   90.00
#
_symmetry.space_group_name_H-M   'P 1'
#
loop_
_entity.id
_entity.type
_entity.pdbx_description
1 polymer ?
#
loop_
_entity_poly.entity_id
_entity_poly.type
_entity_poly.pdbx_seq_one_letter_code
_entity_poly.pdbx_strand_id
1 'polypeptide(L)' 'MSERYVVVNVFDEHDENKVTGWKIIDTHDDNRVVSTHASQGEAQRQAGDLEIRHGRD' A
#
# COMPACT_ATOMS: atom_id res chain seq x y z
N MET A 1 -1.27 7.05 16.15
CA MET A 1 -0.69 7.38 14.84
C MET A 1 -1.73 6.98 13.81
N SER A 2 -2.11 7.87 12.89
CA SER A 2 -2.99 7.51 11.77
C SER A 2 -2.08 7.02 10.64
N GLU A 3 -2.32 5.82 10.12
CA GLU A 3 -1.57 5.29 8.97
C GLU A 3 -1.98 6.08 7.72
N ARG A 4 -1.12 7.00 7.27
CA ARG A 4 -1.33 7.74 6.03
C ARG A 4 -1.18 6.81 4.82
N TYR A 5 -0.25 5.87 4.90
CA TYR A 5 0.04 4.89 3.87
C TYR A 5 -0.44 3.51 4.29
N VAL A 6 -1.43 2.99 3.57
CA VAL A 6 -1.99 1.66 3.83
C VAL A 6 -1.66 0.69 2.70
N VAL A 7 -1.39 -0.56 3.05
CA VAL A 7 -1.17 -1.65 2.07
C VAL A 7 -2.47 -2.41 1.88
N VAL A 8 -2.95 -2.50 0.64
CA VAL A 8 -4.16 -3.24 0.28
C VAL A 8 -3.86 -4.38 -0.68
N ASN A 9 -4.59 -5.47 -0.55
CA ASN A 9 -4.49 -6.62 -1.46
C ASN A 9 -5.13 -6.29 -2.80
N VAL A 10 -4.49 -6.73 -3.88
CA VAL A 10 -5.07 -6.81 -5.21
C VAL A 10 -5.47 -8.26 -5.42
N PHE A 11 -6.76 -8.50 -5.63
CA PHE A 11 -7.29 -9.84 -5.88
C PHE A 11 -7.37 -10.12 -7.39
N ASP A 12 -7.30 -11.40 -7.74
CA ASP A 12 -7.55 -11.88 -9.10
C ASP A 12 -9.01 -11.59 -9.48
N GLU A 13 -9.26 -11.12 -10.70
CA GLU A 13 -10.61 -10.82 -11.18
C GLU A 13 -11.50 -12.06 -11.32
N HIS A 14 -10.89 -13.24 -11.40
CA HIS A 14 -11.57 -14.53 -11.53
C HIS A 14 -11.60 -15.34 -10.23
N ASP A 15 -10.80 -14.96 -9.21
CA ASP A 15 -10.75 -15.61 -7.91
C ASP A 15 -10.45 -14.59 -6.80
N GLU A 16 -11.50 -14.16 -6.09
CA GLU A 16 -11.41 -13.18 -5.00
C GLU A 16 -10.57 -13.67 -3.80
N ASN A 17 -10.25 -14.97 -3.73
CA ASN A 17 -9.39 -15.53 -2.68
C ASN A 17 -7.91 -15.53 -3.08
N LYS A 18 -7.61 -15.23 -4.35
CA LYS A 18 -6.25 -15.22 -4.88
C LYS A 18 -5.71 -13.80 -4.93
N VAL A 19 -4.71 -13.52 -4.10
CA VAL A 19 -3.98 -12.24 -4.14
C VAL A 19 -2.97 -12.27 -5.30
N THR A 20 -3.06 -11.29 -6.19
CA THR A 20 -2.19 -11.10 -7.36
C THR A 20 -1.20 -9.95 -7.18
N GLY A 21 -1.38 -9.11 -6.16
CA GLY A 21 -0.47 -8.01 -5.86
C GLY A 21 -0.84 -7.22 -4.61
N TRP A 22 -0.05 -6.18 -4.33
CA TRP A 22 -0.22 -5.29 -3.19
C TRP A 22 -0.08 -3.84 -3.62
N LYS A 23 -1.06 -2.99 -3.29
CA LYS A 23 -1.03 -1.54 -3.56
C LYS A 23 -0.75 -0.78 -2.28
N ILE A 24 0.00 0.31 -2.40
CA ILE A 24 0.14 1.31 -1.34
C ILE A 24 -0.78 2.47 -1.66
N ILE A 25 -1.64 2.85 -0.72
CA ILE A 25 -2.61 3.93 -0.85
C ILE A 25 -2.26 5.05 0.13
N ASP A 26 -2.19 6.29 -0.35
CA ASP A 26 -2.19 7.49 0.49
C ASP A 26 -3.65 7.84 0.84
N THR A 27 -4.04 7.60 2.09
CA THR A 27 -5.39 7.84 2.60
C THR A 27 -5.70 9.33 2.78
N HIS A 28 -4.68 10.19 2.75
CA HIS A 28 -4.84 11.65 2.87
C HIS A 28 -4.92 12.37 1.51
N ASP A 29 -4.54 11.70 0.42
CA ASP A 29 -4.61 12.23 -0.96
C ASP A 29 -5.67 11.46 -1.77
N ASP A 30 -6.94 11.59 -1.39
CA ASP A 30 -8.09 10.97 -2.10
C ASP A 30 -7.93 9.46 -2.40
N ASN A 31 -7.35 8.72 -1.44
CA ASN A 31 -7.02 7.30 -1.60
C ASN A 31 -6.17 7.00 -2.85
N ARG A 32 -5.26 7.90 -3.20
CA ARG A 32 -4.38 7.74 -4.35
C ARG A 32 -3.47 6.53 -4.19
N VAL A 33 -3.42 5.71 -5.23
CA VAL A 33 -2.45 4.62 -5.34
C VAL A 33 -1.05 5.21 -5.61
N VAL A 34 -0.13 4.97 -4.70
CA VAL A 34 1.26 5.44 -4.76
C VAL A 34 2.13 4.47 -5.55
N SER A 35 1.94 3.18 -5.33
CA SER A 35 2.71 2.12 -5.98
C SER A 35 2.00 0.77 -5.92
N THR A 36 2.48 -0.19 -6.72
CA THR A 36 2.01 -1.59 -6.73
C THR A 36 3.22 -2.53 -6.71
N HIS A 37 3.13 -3.59 -5.93
CA HIS A 37 4.18 -4.58 -5.71
C HIS A 37 3.68 -6.00 -5.95
N ALA A 38 4.61 -6.87 -6.33
CA ALA A 38 4.38 -8.31 -6.48
C ALA A 38 4.55 -9.08 -5.15
N SER A 39 4.92 -8.41 -4.06
CA SER A 39 5.03 -9.02 -2.73
C SER A 39 4.54 -8.10 -1.62
N GLN A 40 3.94 -8.71 -0.58
CA GLN A 40 3.47 -7.99 0.61
C GLN A 40 4.61 -7.30 1.36
N GLY A 41 5.75 -7.99 1.50
CA GLY A 41 6.89 -7.48 2.27
C GLY A 41 7.51 -6.24 1.64
N GLU A 42 7.58 -6.16 0.32
CA GLU A 42 8.05 -4.95 -0.39
C GLU A 42 7.08 -3.79 -0.21
N ALA A 43 5.78 -4.05 -0.34
CA ALA A 43 4.75 -3.03 -0.13
C ALA A 43 4.79 -2.49 1.31
N GLN A 44 4.89 -3.37 2.31
CA GLN A 44 4.97 -2.97 3.72
C GLN A 44 6.25 -2.20 4.03
N ARG A 45 7.40 -2.62 3.48
CA ARG A 45 8.66 -1.89 3.64
C ARG A 45 8.54 -0.48 3.08
N GLN A 46 8.04 -0.33 1.85
CA GLN A 46 7.92 0.98 1.23
C GLN A 46 6.87 1.86 1.93
N ALA A 47 5.76 1.30 2.42
CA ALA A 47 4.78 2.05 3.20
C ALA A 47 5.43 2.61 4.49
N GLY A 48 6.23 1.81 5.19
CA GLY A 48 7.03 2.27 6.33
C GLY A 48 8.02 3.39 5.97
N ASP A 49 8.72 3.27 4.83
CA ASP A 49 9.63 4.30 4.35
C ASP A 49 8.91 5.61 3.97
N LEU A 50 7.67 5.52 3.49
CA LEU A 50 6.81 6.68 3.18
C LEU A 50 6.33 7.37 4.47
N GLU A 51 5.92 6.60 5.47
CA GLU A 51 5.55 7.11 6.80
C GLU A 51 6.72 7.85 7.47
N ILE A 52 7.93 7.27 7.45
CA ILE A 52 9.12 7.91 8.03
C ILE A 52 9.48 9.21 7.30
N ARG A 53 9.33 9.24 5.97
CA ARG A 53 9.59 10.46 5.19
C ARG A 53 8.60 11.56 5.52
N HIS A 54 7.32 11.23 5.67
CA HIS A 54 6.29 12.21 5.98
C HIS A 54 6.25 12.67 7.43
N GLY A 55 6.58 11.80 8.39
CA GLY A 55 6.72 12.21 9.79
C GLY A 55 7.92 13.12 10.08
N ARG A 56 8.70 13.47 9.05
CA ARG A 56 9.85 14.39 9.10
C ARG A 56 9.58 15.77 8.48
N ASP A 57 8.44 15.95 7.81
CA ASP A 57 7.93 17.26 7.34
C ASP A 57 6.96 17.86 8.37
#